data_AF-A0A511MDN9-F1
#
_entry.id   AF-A0A511MDN9-F1
#
_cell.length_a   1.000
_cell.length_b   1.000
_cell.length_c   1.000
_cell.angle_alpha   90.00
_cell.angle_beta   90.00
_cell.angle_gamma   90.00
#
_symmetry.space_group_name_H-M   'P 1'
#
loop_
_entity.id
_entity.type
_entity.pdbx_description
1 polymer ?
#
loop_
_entity_poly.entity_id
_entity_poly.type
_entity_poly.pdbx_seq_one_letter_code
_entity_poly.pdbx_strand_id
1 'polypeptide(L)'
;MNTYDTERVADGLRMQFSRPLVAIATASLVAGIVFGGTIYLNRSPELATPVDGTSAWLPHLVLFALAAVVGTVILRRRGVEATIQLLPAPVGTTAARRLGNTLRAIPRHPSVLLRVLLAVPAMVVLVYCPFRIGVQVLAGLDPNFTVNAWGGPTYLGAMACHYLDAALLIAAAAYLLNKLLLPATRPGTHR
;
A
#
# COMPACT_ATOMS: atom_id res chain seq x y z
N MET A 1 -37.26 14.23 11.99
CA MET A 1 -35.91 13.62 11.83
C MET A 1 -34.97 14.41 12.75
N ASN A 2 -34.43 13.76 13.78
CA ASN A 2 -33.81 14.45 14.93
C ASN A 2 -32.37 14.88 14.60
N THR A 3 -32.00 16.12 14.89
CA THR A 3 -30.65 16.69 14.65
C THR A 3 -29.53 15.95 15.41
N TYR A 4 -29.88 15.21 16.46
CA TYR A 4 -28.95 14.34 17.18
C TYR A 4 -28.47 13.09 16.40
N ASP A 5 -29.24 12.61 15.42
CA ASP A 5 -28.83 11.47 14.59
C ASP A 5 -27.86 11.87 13.47
N THR A 6 -27.90 13.13 13.03
CA THR A 6 -26.98 13.64 12.00
C THR A 6 -25.57 13.88 12.56
N GLU A 7 -25.44 14.31 13.82
CA GLU A 7 -24.13 14.45 14.46
C GLU A 7 -23.45 13.11 14.75
N ARG A 8 -24.19 12.06 15.15
CA ARG A 8 -23.61 10.71 15.35
C ARG A 8 -23.15 10.04 14.06
N VAL A 9 -23.80 10.33 12.94
CA VAL A 9 -23.37 9.87 11.61
C VAL A 9 -22.18 10.69 11.12
N ALA A 10 -22.14 11.99 11.40
CA ALA A 10 -21.02 12.88 11.05
C ALA A 10 -19.74 12.58 11.86
N ASP A 11 -19.86 12.21 13.14
CA ASP A 11 -18.73 11.74 13.96
C ASP A 11 -18.26 10.31 13.61
N GLY A 12 -19.12 9.54 12.94
CA GLY A 12 -18.87 8.14 12.57
C GLY A 12 -17.84 7.95 11.45
N LEU A 13 -17.47 9.00 10.71
CA LEU A 13 -16.70 8.91 9.46
C LEU A 13 -15.45 9.80 9.41
N ARG A 14 -14.96 10.32 10.54
CA ARG A 14 -13.59 10.86 10.56
C ARG A 14 -12.60 9.71 10.49
N MET A 15 -11.94 9.58 9.35
CA MET A 15 -10.78 8.69 9.20
C MET A 15 -9.71 9.06 10.22
N GLN A 16 -9.46 8.14 11.15
CA GLN A 16 -8.39 8.27 12.14
C GLN A 16 -7.22 7.40 11.71
N PHE A 17 -6.04 8.01 11.57
CA PHE A 17 -4.78 7.32 11.29
C PHE A 17 -4.26 6.59 12.53
N SER A 18 -3.69 5.41 12.31
CA SER A 18 -2.95 4.70 13.35
C SER A 18 -1.52 5.24 13.43
N ARG A 19 -1.19 5.93 14.52
CA ARG A 19 0.16 6.45 14.79
C ARG A 19 1.27 5.41 14.52
N PRO A 20 1.21 4.16 15.03
CA PRO A 20 2.27 3.19 14.77
C PRO A 20 2.35 2.77 13.31
N LEU A 21 1.22 2.60 12.61
CA LEU A 21 1.25 2.20 11.20
C LEU A 21 1.76 3.32 10.30
N VAL A 22 1.36 4.57 10.58
CA VAL A 22 1.93 5.75 9.90
C VAL A 22 3.42 5.87 10.19
N ALA A 23 3.85 5.69 11.45
CA ALA A 23 5.27 5.74 11.80
C ALA A 23 6.09 4.68 11.04
N ILE A 24 5.58 3.45 10.93
CA ILE A 24 6.22 2.39 10.15
C ILE A 24 6.29 2.77 8.66
N ALA A 25 5.17 3.19 8.06
CA ALA A 25 5.13 3.56 6.65
C ALA A 25 6.09 4.73 6.33
N THR A 26 6.10 5.76 7.19
CA THR A 26 7.00 6.91 7.08
C THR A 26 8.46 6.49 7.26
N ALA A 27 8.77 5.68 8.28
CA ALA A 27 10.13 5.20 8.51
C ALA A 27 10.63 4.36 7.32
N SER A 28 9.80 3.47 6.78
CA SER A 28 10.10 2.70 5.58
C SER A 28 10.36 3.60 4.37
N LEU A 29 9.50 4.60 4.13
CA LEU A 29 9.68 5.56 3.05
C LEU A 29 11.00 6.34 3.18
N VAL A 30 11.28 6.89 4.36
CA VAL A 30 12.51 7.64 4.66
C VAL A 30 13.75 6.76 4.49
N ALA A 31 13.72 5.53 5.02
CA ALA A 31 14.79 4.56 4.82
C ALA A 31 15.03 4.26 3.34
N GLY A 32 13.94 4.15 2.56
CA GLY A 32 13.98 4.00 1.11
C GLY A 32 14.67 5.18 0.42
N ILE A 33 14.29 6.41 0.77
CA ILE A 33 14.90 7.63 0.21
C ILE A 33 16.40 7.66 0.51
N VAL A 34 16.79 7.42 1.77
CA VAL A 34 18.22 7.40 2.16
C VAL A 34 18.98 6.34 1.37
N PHE A 35 18.43 5.12 1.27
CA PHE A 35 19.05 4.04 0.50
C PHE A 35 19.11 4.34 -1.01
N GLY A 36 18.07 4.95 -1.57
CA GLY A 36 18.10 5.41 -2.96
C GLY A 36 19.15 6.49 -3.20
N GLY A 37 19.35 7.37 -2.21
CA GLY A 37 20.40 8.39 -2.22
C GLY A 37 21.79 7.77 -2.20
N THR A 38 22.02 6.71 -1.40
CA THR A 38 23.31 6.02 -1.41
C THR A 38 23.58 5.33 -2.74
N ILE A 39 22.57 4.74 -3.39
CA ILE A 39 22.71 4.21 -4.77
C ILE A 39 23.11 5.34 -5.72
N TYR A 40 22.38 6.45 -5.70
CA TYR A 40 22.63 7.57 -6.61
C TYR A 40 24.02 8.21 -6.42
N LEU A 41 24.47 8.36 -5.17
CA LEU A 41 25.79 8.93 -4.85
C LEU A 41 26.95 8.00 -5.23
N ASN A 42 26.72 6.69 -5.25
CA ASN A 42 27.71 5.68 -5.65
C ASN A 42 27.53 5.19 -7.09
N ARG A 43 26.80 5.93 -7.93
CA ARG A 43 26.54 5.54 -9.32
C ARG A 43 27.80 5.55 -10.18
N SER A 44 27.87 4.63 -11.13
CA SER A 44 28.91 4.65 -12.16
C SER A 44 28.76 5.86 -13.08
N PRO A 45 29.86 6.54 -13.48
CA PRO A 45 29.82 7.53 -14.53
C PRO A 45 29.65 6.90 -15.92
N GLU A 46 29.97 5.61 -16.06
CA GLU A 46 29.81 4.87 -17.32
C GLU A 46 28.35 4.44 -17.48
N LEU A 47 27.79 4.73 -18.66
CA LEU A 47 26.41 4.36 -18.98
C LEU A 47 26.33 2.89 -19.35
N ALA A 48 25.51 2.14 -18.64
CA ALA A 48 25.16 0.77 -18.96
C ALA A 48 24.32 0.72 -20.23
N THR A 49 24.60 -0.27 -21.07
CA THR A 49 23.86 -0.48 -22.32
C THR A 49 22.45 -1.01 -22.03
N PRO A 50 21.41 -0.47 -22.68
CA PRO A 50 20.07 -1.04 -22.64
C PRO A 50 20.05 -2.48 -23.14
N VAL A 51 19.33 -3.35 -22.44
CA VAL A 51 19.04 -4.72 -22.85
C VAL A 51 17.62 -4.78 -23.38
N ASP A 52 17.49 -5.24 -24.63
CA ASP A 52 16.19 -5.35 -25.30
C ASP A 52 15.21 -6.23 -24.51
N GLY A 53 13.94 -5.84 -24.50
CA GLY A 53 12.87 -6.58 -23.84
C GLY A 53 12.79 -6.40 -22.32
N THR A 54 13.68 -5.65 -21.69
CA THR A 54 13.60 -5.33 -20.24
C THR A 54 12.52 -4.28 -19.92
N SER A 55 12.13 -3.46 -20.90
CA SER A 55 11.07 -2.47 -20.74
C SER A 55 9.68 -3.13 -20.70
N ALA A 56 9.17 -3.39 -19.50
CA ALA A 56 7.88 -4.05 -19.29
C ALA A 56 6.64 -3.13 -19.49
N TRP A 57 6.69 -2.13 -20.38
CA TRP A 57 5.62 -1.13 -20.53
C TRP A 57 4.26 -1.74 -20.86
N LEU A 58 4.21 -2.69 -21.79
CA LEU A 58 2.96 -3.29 -22.23
C LEU A 58 2.20 -3.98 -21.07
N PRO A 59 2.83 -4.86 -20.26
CA PRO A 59 2.23 -5.36 -19.02
C PRO A 59 1.68 -4.26 -18.10
N HIS A 60 2.41 -3.16 -17.90
CA HIS A 60 1.97 -2.08 -17.02
C HIS A 60 0.79 -1.28 -17.59
N LEU A 61 0.69 -1.11 -18.91
CA LEU A 61 -0.48 -0.50 -19.54
C LEU A 61 -1.73 -1.37 -19.32
N VAL A 62 -1.59 -2.70 -19.43
CA VAL A 62 -2.69 -3.64 -19.14
C VAL A 62 -3.08 -3.54 -17.67
N LEU A 63 -2.12 -3.58 -16.75
CA LEU A 63 -2.37 -3.45 -15.31
C LEU A 63 -3.04 -2.11 -14.96
N PHE A 64 -2.59 -1.02 -15.57
CA PHE A 64 -3.18 0.30 -15.39
C PHE A 64 -4.63 0.34 -15.87
N ALA A 65 -4.92 -0.19 -17.05
CA ALA A 65 -6.28 -0.27 -17.58
C ALA A 65 -7.20 -1.08 -16.65
N LEU A 66 -6.73 -2.24 -16.17
CA LEU A 66 -7.48 -3.06 -15.20
C LEU A 66 -7.70 -2.31 -13.88
N ALA A 67 -6.69 -1.63 -13.36
CA ALA A 67 -6.79 -0.82 -12.15
C ALA A 67 -7.82 0.31 -12.30
N ALA A 68 -7.82 1.00 -13.45
CA ALA A 68 -8.76 2.06 -13.76
C ALA A 68 -10.21 1.53 -13.88
N VAL A 69 -10.41 0.38 -14.51
CA VAL A 69 -11.73 -0.28 -14.58
C VAL A 69 -12.21 -0.63 -13.17
N VAL A 70 -11.39 -1.32 -12.37
CA VAL A 70 -11.76 -1.69 -10.99
C VAL A 70 -12.04 -0.46 -10.13
N GLY A 71 -11.18 0.56 -10.22
CA GLY A 71 -11.36 1.83 -9.52
C GLY A 71 -12.67 2.52 -9.91
N THR A 72 -13.01 2.53 -11.20
CA THR A 72 -14.28 3.08 -11.72
C THR A 72 -15.48 2.29 -11.20
N VAL A 73 -15.40 0.96 -11.17
CA VAL A 73 -16.48 0.12 -10.61
C VAL A 73 -16.67 0.40 -9.12
N ILE A 74 -15.59 0.50 -8.35
CA ILE A 74 -15.65 0.83 -6.91
C ILE A 74 -16.26 2.22 -6.73
N LEU A 75 -15.79 3.21 -7.48
CA LEU A 75 -16.26 4.59 -7.43
C LEU A 75 -17.77 4.68 -7.73
N ARG A 76 -18.22 4.00 -8.79
CA ARG A 76 -19.65 3.98 -9.17
C ARG A 76 -20.52 3.27 -8.14
N ARG A 77 -20.01 2.22 -7.49
CA ARG A 77 -20.78 1.44 -6.51
C ARG A 77 -20.81 2.04 -5.11
N ARG A 78 -19.76 2.76 -4.71
CA ARG A 78 -19.59 3.26 -3.33
C ARG A 78 -19.66 4.78 -3.21
N GLY A 79 -19.56 5.50 -4.32
CA GLY A 79 -19.43 6.96 -4.33
C GLY A 79 -18.00 7.43 -4.09
N VAL A 80 -17.78 8.72 -4.36
CA VAL A 80 -16.47 9.39 -4.26
C VAL A 80 -15.93 9.35 -2.85
N GLU A 81 -16.74 9.75 -1.87
CA GLU A 81 -16.32 9.88 -0.47
C GLU A 81 -15.84 8.55 0.11
N ALA A 82 -16.64 7.49 -0.03
CA ALA A 82 -16.27 6.17 0.45
C ALA A 82 -15.02 5.61 -0.27
N THR A 83 -14.80 5.99 -1.53
CA THR A 83 -13.61 5.56 -2.30
C THR A 83 -12.35 6.26 -1.80
N ILE A 84 -12.42 7.57 -1.56
CA ILE A 84 -11.31 8.34 -0.97
C ILE A 84 -10.96 7.77 0.41
N GLN A 85 -11.96 7.33 1.18
CA GLN A 85 -11.75 6.72 2.49
C GLN A 85 -11.03 5.36 2.45
N LEU A 86 -10.95 4.70 1.29
CA LEU A 86 -10.18 3.45 1.14
C LEU A 86 -8.67 3.70 1.03
N LEU A 87 -8.24 4.89 0.60
CA LEU A 87 -6.83 5.18 0.34
C LEU A 87 -5.94 5.00 1.59
N PRO A 88 -6.28 5.55 2.78
CA PRO A 88 -5.48 5.33 3.97
C PRO A 88 -5.88 4.08 4.75
N ALA A 89 -6.75 3.21 4.22
CA ALA A 89 -7.20 2.01 4.92
C ALA A 89 -6.04 1.14 5.48
N PRO A 90 -4.90 0.96 4.79
CA PRO A 90 -3.77 0.18 5.32
C PRO A 90 -3.14 0.78 6.58
N VAL A 91 -3.20 2.11 6.75
CA VAL A 91 -2.58 2.85 7.87
C VAL A 91 -3.63 3.41 8.86
N GLY A 92 -4.90 3.06 8.70
CA GLY A 92 -5.99 3.52 9.55
C GLY A 92 -6.05 2.81 10.92
N THR A 93 -6.71 3.45 11.88
CA THR A 93 -7.00 2.87 13.21
C THR A 93 -7.79 1.56 13.11
N THR A 94 -8.68 1.42 12.12
CA THR A 94 -9.40 0.18 11.85
C THR A 94 -8.44 -0.97 11.54
N ALA A 95 -7.45 -0.79 10.66
CA ALA A 95 -6.47 -1.82 10.34
C ALA A 95 -5.67 -2.23 11.59
N ALA A 96 -5.21 -1.26 12.38
CA ALA A 96 -4.49 -1.52 13.63
C ALA A 96 -5.33 -2.29 14.65
N ARG A 97 -6.62 -1.93 14.81
CA ARG A 97 -7.54 -2.65 15.71
C ARG A 97 -7.76 -4.08 15.26
N ARG A 98 -7.93 -4.33 13.96
CA ARG A 98 -8.09 -5.68 13.41
C ARG A 98 -6.86 -6.55 13.67
N LEU A 99 -5.68 -6.02 13.43
CA LEU A 99 -4.43 -6.71 13.75
C LEU A 99 -4.35 -7.02 15.25
N GLY A 100 -4.57 -6.03 16.11
CA GLY A 100 -4.55 -6.20 17.56
C GLY A 100 -5.58 -7.24 18.06
N ASN A 101 -6.79 -7.22 17.53
CA ASN A 101 -7.83 -8.19 17.86
C ASN A 101 -7.45 -9.61 17.44
N THR A 102 -6.88 -9.75 16.24
CA THR A 102 -6.42 -11.04 15.72
C THR A 102 -5.31 -11.61 16.61
N LEU A 103 -4.31 -10.80 16.98
CA LEU A 103 -3.21 -11.22 17.84
C LEU A 103 -3.69 -11.62 19.25
N ARG A 104 -4.61 -10.84 19.84
CA ARG A 104 -5.16 -11.16 21.18
C ARG A 104 -6.05 -12.40 21.20
N ALA A 105 -6.57 -12.84 20.06
CA ALA A 105 -7.39 -14.04 19.96
C ALA A 105 -6.56 -15.34 19.92
N ILE A 106 -5.25 -15.26 19.59
CA ILE A 106 -4.38 -16.43 19.44
C ILE A 106 -4.41 -17.36 20.67
N PRO A 107 -4.28 -16.88 21.93
CA PRO A 107 -4.25 -17.79 23.08
C PRO A 107 -5.55 -18.57 23.30
N ARG A 108 -6.69 -18.04 22.84
CA ARG A 108 -8.02 -18.66 22.99
C ARG A 108 -8.40 -19.51 21.78
N HIS A 109 -7.87 -19.19 20.61
CA HIS A 109 -8.18 -19.84 19.34
C HIS A 109 -6.89 -20.04 18.54
N PRO A 110 -6.14 -21.14 18.76
CA PRO A 110 -4.86 -21.39 18.08
C PRO A 110 -4.96 -21.40 16.55
N SER A 111 -6.12 -21.73 15.97
CA SER A 111 -6.37 -21.63 14.52
C SER A 111 -6.22 -20.21 13.96
N VAL A 112 -6.31 -19.18 14.81
CA VAL A 112 -6.04 -17.79 14.44
C VAL A 112 -4.54 -17.56 14.16
N LEU A 113 -3.65 -18.36 14.75
CA LEU A 113 -2.21 -18.29 14.45
C LEU A 113 -1.94 -18.54 12.96
N LEU A 114 -2.61 -19.53 12.35
CA LEU A 114 -2.49 -19.79 10.93
C LEU A 114 -2.91 -18.57 10.09
N ARG A 115 -3.98 -17.87 10.47
CA ARG A 115 -4.41 -16.64 9.78
C ARG A 115 -3.36 -15.54 9.86
N VAL A 116 -2.69 -15.41 11.02
CA VAL A 116 -1.60 -14.44 11.19
C VAL A 116 -0.39 -14.81 10.34
N LEU A 117 0.02 -16.09 10.34
CA LEU A 117 1.12 -16.57 9.50
C LEU A 117 0.85 -16.32 8.02
N LEU A 118 -0.37 -16.61 7.55
CA LEU A 118 -0.80 -16.32 6.18
C LEU A 118 -0.90 -14.81 5.88
N ALA A 119 -1.10 -13.97 6.90
CA ALA A 119 -1.14 -12.52 6.77
C ALA A 119 0.25 -11.87 6.72
N VAL A 120 1.31 -12.56 7.18
CA VAL A 120 2.67 -12.02 7.22
C VAL A 120 3.16 -11.52 5.85
N PRO A 121 3.04 -12.28 4.75
CA PRO A 121 3.47 -11.79 3.44
C PRO A 121 2.80 -10.47 3.04
N ALA A 122 1.50 -10.33 3.29
CA ALA A 122 0.79 -9.08 3.01
C ALA A 122 1.26 -7.92 3.90
N MET A 123 1.55 -8.17 5.18
CA MET A 123 2.12 -7.15 6.07
C MET A 123 3.51 -6.72 5.61
N VAL A 124 4.35 -7.67 5.17
CA VAL A 124 5.67 -7.38 4.60
C VAL A 124 5.55 -6.49 3.36
N VAL A 125 4.62 -6.79 2.45
CA VAL A 125 4.35 -5.95 1.27
C VAL A 125 3.99 -4.52 1.67
N LEU A 126 3.13 -4.32 2.67
CA LEU A 126 2.74 -2.98 3.14
C LEU A 126 3.89 -2.18 3.77
N VAL A 127 4.92 -2.85 4.29
CA VAL A 127 6.14 -2.20 4.81
C VAL A 127 7.16 -1.96 3.70
N TYR A 128 7.29 -2.92 2.78
CA TYR A 128 8.28 -2.90 1.70
C TYR A 128 7.92 -1.91 0.58
N CYS A 129 6.64 -1.79 0.21
CA CYS A 129 6.23 -0.89 -0.87
C CYS A 129 6.59 0.59 -0.60
N PRO A 130 6.34 1.18 0.59
CA PRO A 130 6.81 2.52 0.92
C PRO A 130 8.34 2.66 0.82
N PHE A 131 9.09 1.65 1.26
CA PHE A 131 10.54 1.63 1.09
C PHE A 131 10.93 1.67 -0.39
N ARG A 132 10.36 0.81 -1.24
CA ARG A 132 10.67 0.80 -2.69
C ARG A 132 10.26 2.08 -3.40
N ILE A 133 9.11 2.66 -3.03
CA ILE A 133 8.70 3.99 -3.49
C ILE A 133 9.79 5.01 -3.18
N GLY A 134 10.31 5.01 -1.94
CA GLY A 134 11.38 5.90 -1.49
C GLY A 134 12.69 5.70 -2.25
N VAL A 135 13.11 4.45 -2.46
CA VAL A 135 14.33 4.14 -3.24
C VAL A 135 14.26 4.77 -4.63
N GLN A 136 13.11 4.64 -5.29
CA GLN A 136 12.93 5.11 -6.66
C GLN A 136 13.06 6.65 -6.78
N VAL A 137 12.76 7.41 -5.73
CA VAL A 137 12.82 8.89 -5.76
C VAL A 137 14.21 9.38 -6.15
N LEU A 138 15.25 8.87 -5.50
CA LEU A 138 16.64 9.29 -5.73
C LEU A 138 17.40 8.33 -6.64
N ALA A 139 17.27 7.01 -6.45
CA ALA A 139 17.97 6.05 -7.30
C ALA A 139 17.51 6.16 -8.77
N GLY A 140 16.24 6.50 -9.01
CA GLY A 140 15.73 6.68 -10.36
C GLY A 140 16.37 7.83 -11.15
N LEU A 141 17.03 8.78 -10.49
CA LEU A 141 17.77 9.85 -11.16
C LEU A 141 19.07 9.34 -11.81
N ASP A 142 19.55 8.15 -11.41
CA ASP A 142 20.67 7.49 -12.07
C ASP A 142 20.18 6.79 -13.35
N PRO A 143 20.63 7.19 -14.55
CA PRO A 143 20.25 6.51 -15.79
C PRO A 143 20.65 5.02 -15.78
N ASN A 144 21.71 4.63 -15.07
CA ASN A 144 22.12 3.23 -14.95
C ASN A 144 21.15 2.41 -14.11
N PHE A 145 20.47 3.04 -13.16
CA PHE A 145 19.44 2.38 -12.36
C PHE A 145 18.15 2.17 -13.16
N THR A 146 17.83 3.07 -14.08
CA THR A 146 16.58 3.02 -14.85
C THR A 146 16.71 2.36 -16.22
N VAL A 147 17.92 2.23 -16.77
CA VAL A 147 18.13 1.77 -18.16
C VAL A 147 17.47 0.43 -18.47
N ASN A 148 17.51 -0.51 -17.52
CA ASN A 148 16.90 -1.85 -17.63
C ASN A 148 15.77 -2.06 -16.62
N ALA A 149 15.26 -0.98 -16.02
CA ALA A 149 14.15 -1.05 -15.09
C ALA A 149 12.83 -1.26 -15.84
N TRP A 150 11.82 -1.77 -15.13
CA TRP A 150 10.46 -1.83 -15.64
C TRP A 150 9.99 -0.40 -15.90
N GLY A 151 9.58 -0.09 -17.15
CA GLY A 151 9.24 1.26 -17.58
C GLY A 151 10.44 2.14 -17.99
N GLY A 152 11.66 1.63 -17.90
CA GLY A 152 12.88 2.27 -18.38
C GLY A 152 12.90 2.53 -19.89
N PRO A 153 13.92 3.23 -20.41
CA PRO A 153 15.12 3.70 -19.70
C PRO A 153 14.94 5.04 -18.97
N THR A 154 13.81 5.71 -19.15
CA THR A 154 13.58 7.05 -18.57
C THR A 154 13.21 6.98 -17.09
N TYR A 155 13.59 8.02 -16.34
CA TYR A 155 13.18 8.19 -14.94
C TYR A 155 11.66 8.13 -14.76
N LEU A 156 10.92 8.91 -15.56
CA LEU A 156 9.47 9.01 -15.42
C LEU A 156 8.77 7.68 -15.72
N GLY A 157 9.25 6.96 -16.72
CA GLY A 157 8.72 5.65 -17.05
C GLY A 157 8.99 4.62 -15.95
N ALA A 158 10.24 4.56 -15.46
CA ALA A 158 10.60 3.70 -14.34
C ALA A 158 9.78 4.02 -13.09
N MET A 159 9.60 5.31 -12.77
CA MET A 159 8.74 5.75 -11.68
C MET A 159 7.29 5.30 -11.86
N ALA A 160 6.69 5.52 -13.03
CA ALA A 160 5.29 5.21 -13.29
C ALA A 160 5.02 3.70 -13.09
N CYS A 161 5.87 2.84 -13.65
CA CYS A 161 5.75 1.40 -13.50
C CYS A 161 5.88 0.94 -12.04
N HIS A 162 6.93 1.37 -11.34
CA HIS A 162 7.17 0.96 -9.94
C HIS A 162 6.11 1.49 -8.97
N TYR A 163 5.56 2.67 -9.23
CA TYR A 163 4.51 3.25 -8.38
C TYR A 163 3.17 2.58 -8.65
N LEU A 164 2.89 2.19 -9.89
CA LEU A 164 1.73 1.35 -10.22
C LEU A 164 1.83 0.00 -9.52
N ASP A 165 2.97 -0.68 -9.60
CA ASP A 165 3.22 -1.94 -8.90
C ASP A 165 2.99 -1.78 -7.39
N ALA A 166 3.59 -0.75 -6.78
CA ALA A 166 3.42 -0.50 -5.36
C ALA A 166 1.96 -0.25 -4.98
N ALA A 167 1.23 0.54 -5.76
CA ALA A 167 -0.19 0.81 -5.52
C ALA A 167 -1.04 -0.47 -5.61
N LEU A 168 -0.82 -1.29 -6.63
CA LEU A 168 -1.53 -2.55 -6.84
C LEU A 168 -1.21 -3.58 -5.73
N LEU A 169 0.07 -3.70 -5.37
CA LEU A 169 0.52 -4.59 -4.29
C LEU A 169 -0.03 -4.15 -2.93
N ILE A 170 -0.02 -2.84 -2.63
CA ILE A 170 -0.64 -2.29 -1.41
C ILE A 170 -2.14 -2.59 -1.38
N ALA A 171 -2.86 -2.36 -2.48
CA ALA A 171 -4.29 -2.63 -2.56
C ALA A 171 -4.60 -4.13 -2.38
N ALA A 172 -3.84 -5.01 -3.04
CA ALA A 172 -3.98 -6.45 -2.91
C ALA A 172 -3.66 -6.94 -1.49
N ALA A 173 -2.58 -6.44 -0.88
CA ALA A 173 -2.21 -6.75 0.50
C ALA A 173 -3.29 -6.29 1.48
N ALA A 174 -3.81 -5.07 1.33
CA ALA A 174 -4.89 -4.55 2.17
C ALA A 174 -6.17 -5.37 2.03
N TYR A 175 -6.52 -5.79 0.81
CA TYR A 175 -7.64 -6.69 0.57
C TYR A 175 -7.45 -8.05 1.25
N LEU A 176 -6.27 -8.66 1.12
CA LEU A 176 -5.95 -9.94 1.74
C LEU A 176 -6.01 -9.86 3.27
N LEU A 177 -5.44 -8.81 3.87
CA LEU A 177 -5.55 -8.56 5.32
C LEU A 177 -7.00 -8.33 5.76
N ASN A 178 -7.81 -7.68 4.94
CA ASN A 178 -9.25 -7.55 5.19
C ASN A 178 -9.98 -8.89 5.18
N LYS A 179 -9.46 -9.93 4.54
CA LYS A 179 -10.02 -11.29 4.56
C LYS A 179 -9.47 -12.15 5.70
N LEU A 180 -8.19 -11.99 6.04
CA LEU A 180 -7.52 -12.81 7.04
C LEU A 180 -7.73 -12.33 8.47
N LEU A 181 -7.66 -11.01 8.70
CA LEU A 181 -7.72 -10.43 10.05
C LEU A 181 -9.16 -10.38 10.57
N LEU A 182 -9.32 -10.63 11.87
CA LEU A 182 -10.60 -10.53 12.55
C LEU A 182 -11.19 -9.11 12.44
N PRO A 183 -12.52 -8.96 12.49
CA PRO A 183 -13.16 -7.64 12.48
C PRO A 183 -12.73 -6.75 13.65
N ALA A 184 -12.78 -5.44 13.43
CA ALA A 184 -12.63 -4.44 14.48
C ALA A 184 -13.97 -4.25 15.20
N THR A 185 -14.47 -5.28 15.88
CA THR A 185 -15.74 -5.18 16.62
C THR A 185 -15.63 -4.10 17.71
N ARG A 186 -16.64 -3.23 17.81
CA ARG A 186 -16.86 -2.41 19.02
C ARG A 186 -17.33 -3.35 20.15
N PRO A 187 -16.83 -3.22 21.38
CA PRO A 187 -17.45 -3.89 22.51
C PRO A 187 -18.93 -3.43 22.61
N GLY A 188 -19.91 -4.35 22.51
CA GLY A 188 -21.26 -4.08 23.01
C GLY A 188 -22.45 -4.00 22.03
N THR A 189 -22.44 -4.65 20.86
CA THR A 189 -23.70 -4.88 20.12
C THR A 189 -24.06 -6.36 20.06
N HIS A 190 -24.47 -6.88 21.22
CA HIS A 190 -25.53 -7.89 21.27
C HIS A 190 -26.84 -7.12 21.50
N ARG A 191 -27.71 -7.11 20.49
CA ARG A 191 -29.15 -6.99 20.66
C ARG A 191 -29.77 -8.05 19.76
#